data_AF-A0A3A8Z3R0-F1
#
_entry.id   AF-A0A3A8Z3R0-F1
#
_cell.length_a   1.000
_cell.length_b   1.000
_cell.length_c   1.000
_cell.angle_alpha   90.00
_cell.angle_beta   90.00
_cell.angle_gamma   90.00
#
_symmetry.space_group_name_H-M   'P 1'
#
loop_
_entity.id
_entity.type
_entity.pdbx_description
1 polymer ?
#
loop_
_entity_poly.entity_id
_entity_poly.type
_entity_poly.pdbx_seq_one_letter_code
_entity_poly.pdbx_strand_id
1 'polypeptide(L)'
;MDRILLALGGLALGGSAAVIALALAGRSTWSRYGARWRCWIWLLLCLRLAVPLPLMPRADARAPIQVDLPTTPAAPQPPALPAPPAGGAQLPVQPGPGVQGGQTLPNDGPAVTPSGVPEAGQARRDLSRSQILMAVWLAGAAAMLLWELWAHLRFLSYLRRWSSPVTEDAAIHAFNALGDQLDLDERPRLLVCQGLKVPMLAGAFRPAILLPQGSMSGEDLGFSLLHELTHYRRRDIWLKLLAAWVNALYWFDPLMWYMVRLVERDTELACDEDALRLLPREAYSAYGQTILTAVARAQEGEK
;
A
#
# COMPACT_ATOMS: atom_id res chain seq x y z
N MET A 1 -12.50 11.71 -3.67
CA MET A 1 -11.19 11.23 -4.20
C MET A 1 -10.05 12.02 -3.60
N ASP A 2 -10.14 13.35 -3.55
CA ASP A 2 -9.11 14.22 -2.94
C ASP A 2 -8.80 13.89 -1.47
N ARG A 3 -9.82 13.56 -0.67
CA ARG A 3 -9.65 13.09 0.72
C ARG A 3 -8.78 11.83 0.84
N ILE A 4 -8.86 10.91 -0.12
CA ILE A 4 -8.07 9.67 -0.11
C ILE A 4 -6.61 9.99 -0.46
N LEU A 5 -6.39 10.84 -1.46
CA LEU A 5 -5.04 11.27 -1.84
C LEU A 5 -4.35 12.06 -0.72
N LEU A 6 -5.08 12.93 -0.02
CA LEU A 6 -4.55 13.65 1.15
C LEU A 6 -4.24 12.71 2.32
N ALA A 7 -5.12 11.75 2.60
CA ALA A 7 -4.86 10.74 3.63
C ALA A 7 -3.63 9.90 3.27
N LEU A 8 -3.51 9.46 2.02
CA LEU A 8 -2.37 8.68 1.52
C LEU A 8 -1.05 9.49 1.61
N GLY A 9 -1.07 10.77 1.24
CA GLY A 9 0.08 11.66 1.41
C GLY A 9 0.47 11.86 2.88
N GLY A 10 -0.50 12.02 3.77
CA GLY A 10 -0.24 12.10 5.22
C GLY A 10 0.35 10.81 5.79
N LEU A 11 -0.12 9.65 5.34
CA LEU A 11 0.44 8.34 5.73
C LEU A 11 1.85 8.12 5.18
N ALA A 12 2.11 8.51 3.93
CA ALA A 12 3.43 8.42 3.34
C ALA A 12 4.43 9.27 4.13
N LEU A 13 4.13 10.55 4.38
CA LEU A 13 5.00 11.45 5.14
C LEU A 13 5.22 10.96 6.58
N GLY A 14 4.16 10.55 7.27
CA GLY A 14 4.26 10.04 8.64
C GLY A 14 5.03 8.71 8.73
N GLY A 15 4.79 7.80 7.78
CA GLY A 15 5.51 6.54 7.66
C GLY A 15 6.99 6.75 7.39
N SER A 16 7.31 7.62 6.45
CA SER A 16 8.68 8.02 6.11
C SER A 16 9.43 8.67 7.28
N ALA A 17 8.79 9.57 8.02
CA ALA A 17 9.36 10.13 9.25
C ALA A 17 9.60 9.04 10.31
N ALA A 18 8.68 8.09 10.48
CA ALA A 18 8.84 6.97 11.40
C ALA A 18 10.01 6.06 10.99
N VAL A 19 10.16 5.74 9.70
CA VAL A 19 11.30 4.95 9.18
C VAL A 19 12.62 5.64 9.47
N ILE A 20 12.73 6.95 9.22
CA ILE A 20 13.95 7.72 9.53
C ILE A 20 14.22 7.71 11.04
N ALA A 21 13.21 7.98 11.86
CA ALA A 21 13.36 7.99 13.32
C ALA A 21 13.85 6.63 13.85
N LEU A 22 13.28 5.53 13.35
CA LEU A 22 13.71 4.17 13.70
C LEU A 22 15.12 3.86 13.19
N ALA A 23 15.49 4.31 11.99
CA ALA A 23 16.83 4.14 11.45
C ALA A 23 17.89 4.96 12.21
N LEU A 24 17.54 6.13 12.76
CA LEU A 24 18.43 6.97 13.55
C LEU A 24 18.55 6.47 14.99
N ALA A 25 17.41 6.18 15.64
CA ALA A 25 17.40 5.45 16.90
C ALA A 25 18.29 4.21 16.75
N GLY A 26 18.15 3.53 15.59
CA GLY A 26 19.01 2.53 14.92
C GLY A 26 20.47 2.47 15.33
N ARG A 27 21.06 3.65 15.41
CA ARG A 27 22.50 3.82 15.53
C ARG A 27 22.97 3.93 16.97
N SER A 28 22.07 4.30 17.89
CA SER A 28 22.45 4.74 19.24
C SER A 28 21.99 3.81 20.35
N THR A 29 20.75 3.32 20.32
CA THR A 29 20.13 2.57 21.43
C THR A 29 20.22 1.04 21.29
N TRP A 30 20.92 0.53 20.27
CA TRP A 30 20.67 -0.82 19.73
C TRP A 30 21.47 -1.93 20.42
N SER A 31 22.43 -1.56 21.26
CA SER A 31 23.07 -2.48 22.20
C SER A 31 22.20 -2.82 23.41
N ARG A 32 21.09 -2.10 23.64
CA ARG A 32 20.26 -2.22 24.85
C ARG A 32 18.92 -2.93 24.66
N TYR A 33 18.42 -3.05 23.43
CA TYR A 33 17.12 -3.66 23.15
C TYR A 33 17.28 -4.90 22.27
N GLY A 34 16.63 -6.01 22.67
CA GLY A 34 16.63 -7.25 21.91
C GLY A 34 16.02 -7.09 20.51
N ALA A 35 16.59 -7.76 19.52
CA ALA A 35 16.20 -7.69 18.12
C ALA A 35 14.73 -8.02 17.87
N ARG A 36 14.15 -8.87 18.72
CA ARG A 36 12.72 -9.21 18.73
C ARG A 36 11.79 -7.99 18.79
N TRP A 37 12.12 -6.96 19.59
CA TRP A 37 11.24 -5.80 19.77
C TRP A 37 11.18 -4.94 18.52
N ARG A 38 12.28 -4.91 17.75
CA ARG A 38 12.34 -4.21 16.47
C ARG A 38 11.38 -4.82 15.46
N CYS A 39 11.32 -6.15 15.41
CA CYS A 39 10.37 -6.85 14.54
C CYS A 39 8.91 -6.51 14.90
N TRP A 40 8.57 -6.38 16.18
CA TRP A 40 7.24 -5.93 16.61
C TRP A 40 6.93 -4.49 16.21
N ILE A 41 7.90 -3.57 16.35
CA ILE A 41 7.75 -2.18 15.91
C ILE A 41 7.50 -2.14 14.40
N TRP A 42 8.28 -2.89 13.62
CA TRP A 42 8.09 -2.98 12.17
C TRP A 42 6.74 -3.58 11.80
N LEU A 43 6.30 -4.63 12.49
CA LEU A 43 4.98 -5.22 12.29
C LEU A 43 3.87 -4.19 12.51
N LEU A 44 3.92 -3.45 13.62
CA LEU A 44 2.92 -2.43 13.93
C LEU A 44 2.93 -1.28 12.91
N LEU A 45 4.11 -0.82 12.51
CA LEU A 45 4.24 0.21 11.48
C LEU A 45 3.69 -0.28 10.13
N CYS A 46 4.04 -1.49 9.72
CA CYS A 46 3.57 -2.06 8.46
C CYS A 46 2.06 -2.28 8.48
N LEU A 47 1.48 -2.77 9.58
CA LEU A 47 0.02 -2.89 9.75
C LEU A 47 -0.66 -1.53 9.64
N ARG A 48 -0.09 -0.50 10.26
CA ARG A 48 -0.60 0.87 10.23
C ARG A 48 -0.57 1.47 8.81
N LEU A 49 0.44 1.14 8.01
CA LEU A 49 0.61 1.63 6.64
C LEU A 49 -0.16 0.80 5.61
N ALA A 50 -0.33 -0.50 5.86
CA ALA A 50 -1.03 -1.45 4.98
C ALA A 50 -2.54 -1.19 4.91
N VAL A 51 -3.12 -0.60 5.95
CA VAL A 51 -4.52 -0.17 5.98
C VAL A 51 -4.57 1.34 5.75
N PRO A 52 -4.68 1.83 4.50
CA PRO A 52 -5.10 3.20 4.28
C PRO A 52 -6.53 3.27 4.85
N LEU A 53 -6.71 3.91 6.01
CA LEU A 53 -8.01 4.14 6.63
C LEU A 53 -8.68 5.36 5.98
N PRO A 54 -9.55 5.15 4.97
CA PRO A 54 -10.74 5.97 4.85
C PRO A 54 -12.00 5.09 4.73
N LEU A 55 -12.01 3.91 5.34
CA LEU A 55 -13.18 3.00 5.37
C LEU A 55 -14.06 3.16 6.61
N MET A 56 -13.59 3.87 7.65
CA MET A 56 -14.55 4.42 8.61
C MET A 56 -15.15 5.68 7.99
N PRO A 57 -16.48 5.75 7.80
CA PRO A 57 -17.13 7.04 7.73
C PRO A 57 -16.80 7.68 9.06
N ARG A 58 -15.86 8.64 9.06
CA ARG A 58 -15.89 9.68 10.07
C ARG A 58 -17.27 10.28 9.84
N ALA A 59 -18.25 9.90 10.66
CA ALA A 59 -19.51 10.61 10.75
C ALA A 59 -19.09 12.06 10.71
N ASP A 60 -19.49 12.77 9.64
CA ASP A 60 -19.15 14.17 9.48
C ASP A 60 -19.34 14.76 10.86
N ALA A 61 -18.28 15.34 11.43
CA ALA A 61 -18.35 15.97 12.72
C ALA A 61 -19.21 17.22 12.55
N ARG A 62 -20.51 17.02 12.32
CA ARG A 62 -21.56 17.97 12.58
C ARG A 62 -21.44 18.16 14.07
N ALA A 63 -20.89 19.31 14.47
CA ALA A 63 -20.99 19.75 15.84
C ALA A 63 -22.44 19.50 16.29
N PRO A 64 -22.67 18.90 17.47
CA PRO A 64 -24.03 18.57 17.94
C PRO A 64 -24.96 19.79 17.99
N ILE A 65 -24.39 20.99 17.94
CA ILE A 65 -25.08 22.25 17.98
C ILE A 65 -24.78 22.99 16.67
N GLN A 66 -25.71 22.89 15.72
CA GLN A 66 -25.83 23.88 14.66
C GLN A 66 -26.59 25.06 15.26
N VAL A 67 -25.88 26.14 15.58
CA VAL A 67 -26.53 27.40 15.93
C VAL A 67 -27.07 27.98 14.64
N ASP A 68 -28.37 27.79 14.41
CA ASP A 68 -29.08 28.54 13.39
C ASP A 68 -29.05 30.01 13.81
N LEU A 69 -28.10 30.76 13.25
CA LEU A 69 -28.15 32.21 13.32
C LEU A 69 -29.46 32.63 12.65
N PRO A 70 -30.35 33.36 13.34
CA PRO A 70 -31.56 33.85 12.71
C PRO A 70 -31.14 34.66 11.49
N THR A 71 -31.61 34.22 10.31
CA THR A 71 -31.52 35.04 9.11
C THR A 71 -32.23 36.34 9.45
N THR A 72 -31.48 37.44 9.54
CA THR A 72 -32.05 38.77 9.69
C THR A 72 -33.16 38.89 8.65
N PRO A 73 -34.42 39.12 9.03
CA PRO A 73 -35.48 39.31 8.06
C PRO A 73 -35.01 40.40 7.11
N ALA A 74 -34.94 40.08 5.81
CA ALA A 74 -34.72 41.10 4.80
C ALA A 74 -35.73 42.21 5.08
N ALA A 75 -35.23 43.44 5.25
CA ALA A 75 -36.07 44.61 5.50
C ALA A 75 -37.24 44.57 4.50
N PRO A 76 -38.49 44.81 4.94
CA PRO A 76 -39.63 44.80 4.04
C PRO A 76 -39.32 45.72 2.86
N GLN A 77 -39.28 45.15 1.66
CA GLN A 77 -39.16 45.96 0.46
C GLN A 77 -40.35 46.92 0.44
N PRO A 78 -40.14 48.24 0.26
CA PRO A 78 -41.25 49.17 0.14
C PRO A 78 -42.17 48.70 -1.00
N PRO A 79 -43.49 48.83 -0.84
CA PRO A 79 -44.44 48.35 -1.85
C PRO A 79 -44.07 48.96 -3.20
N ALA A 80 -43.92 48.10 -4.20
CA ALA A 80 -43.74 48.52 -5.58
C ALA A 80 -44.91 49.44 -5.93
N LEU A 81 -44.60 50.71 -6.25
CA LEU A 81 -45.59 51.64 -6.75
C LEU A 81 -46.29 51.01 -7.96
N PRO A 82 -47.63 50.96 -8.00
CA PRO A 82 -48.33 50.44 -9.15
C PRO A 82 -47.93 51.26 -10.37
N ALA A 83 -47.44 50.58 -11.41
CA ALA A 83 -47.18 51.19 -12.70
C ALA A 83 -48.44 51.95 -13.15
N PRO A 84 -48.31 53.18 -13.67
CA PRO A 84 -49.47 53.95 -14.09
C PRO A 84 -50.22 53.18 -15.16
N PRO A 85 -51.57 53.14 -15.12
CA PRO A 85 -52.34 52.54 -16.19
C PRO A 85 -52.00 53.29 -17.49
N ALA A 86 -51.74 52.53 -18.55
CA ALA A 86 -51.69 53.04 -19.92
C ALA A 86 -53.10 53.49 -20.33
N GLY A 87 -53.57 54.58 -19.71
CA GLY A 87 -54.79 55.30 -20.06
C GLY A 87 -54.42 56.36 -21.07
N GLY A 88 -54.36 55.97 -22.35
CA GLY A 88 -54.31 56.92 -23.46
C GLY A 88 -55.63 57.67 -23.55
N ALA A 89 -55.79 58.72 -22.74
CA ALA A 89 -56.82 59.72 -22.94
C ALA A 89 -56.38 60.60 -24.13
N GLN A 90 -56.90 60.26 -25.30
CA GLN A 90 -56.78 61.04 -26.53
C GLN A 90 -57.51 62.38 -26.34
N LEU A 91 -56.76 63.49 -26.31
CA LEU A 91 -57.32 64.83 -26.50
C LEU A 91 -57.33 65.15 -28.01
N PRO A 92 -58.40 65.75 -28.56
CA PRO A 92 -58.54 65.95 -29.99
C PRO A 92 -57.68 67.12 -30.47
N VAL A 93 -56.73 66.86 -31.38
CA VAL A 93 -56.03 67.89 -32.15
C VAL A 93 -56.74 68.04 -33.50
N GLN A 94 -57.23 69.24 -33.80
CA GLN A 94 -57.86 69.61 -35.07
C GLN A 94 -56.84 69.64 -36.23
N PRO A 95 -57.24 69.35 -37.49
CA PRO A 95 -56.35 69.43 -38.65
C PRO A 95 -56.51 70.71 -39.49
N GLY A 96 -55.40 71.16 -40.08
CA GLY A 96 -55.35 71.88 -41.37
C GLY A 96 -54.19 72.87 -41.55
N PRO A 97 -53.61 73.05 -42.76
CA PRO A 97 -53.53 72.12 -43.89
C PRO A 97 -52.10 72.04 -44.52
N GLY A 98 -51.86 70.95 -45.26
CA GLY A 98 -50.92 70.93 -46.39
C GLY A 98 -49.66 70.09 -46.22
N VAL A 99 -49.64 68.90 -46.80
CA VAL A 99 -48.76 68.46 -47.91
C VAL A 99 -48.92 66.94 -48.08
N GLN A 100 -49.11 66.53 -49.32
CA GLN A 100 -49.41 65.19 -49.80
C GLN A 100 -48.17 64.26 -49.80
N GLY A 101 -48.36 62.97 -49.54
CA GLY A 101 -47.40 61.90 -49.82
C GLY A 101 -47.84 60.55 -49.27
N GLY A 102 -48.10 59.56 -50.15
CA GLY A 102 -48.80 58.28 -49.89
C GLY A 102 -48.11 57.30 -48.90
N GLN A 103 -48.90 56.48 -48.18
CA GLN A 103 -49.18 55.04 -48.47
C GLN A 103 -47.89 54.17 -48.45
N THR A 104 -47.67 53.16 -47.61
CA THR A 104 -48.51 52.05 -47.11
C THR A 104 -47.83 51.32 -45.92
N LEU A 105 -48.62 50.82 -44.96
CA LEU A 105 -48.28 49.71 -44.03
C LEU A 105 -48.48 48.35 -44.76
N PRO A 106 -47.89 47.20 -44.34
CA PRO A 106 -48.32 46.46 -43.12
C PRO A 106 -47.14 45.83 -42.31
N ASN A 107 -47.15 45.84 -40.98
CA ASN A 107 -47.76 44.85 -40.07
C ASN A 107 -47.30 43.40 -40.32
N ASP A 108 -46.31 42.93 -39.55
CA ASP A 108 -46.07 41.52 -39.25
C ASP A 108 -45.85 41.36 -37.73
N GLY A 109 -46.60 40.44 -37.13
CA GLY A 109 -46.65 40.18 -35.69
C GLY A 109 -45.42 39.45 -35.11
N PRO A 110 -45.44 39.12 -33.81
CA PRO A 110 -44.29 38.56 -33.12
C PRO A 110 -44.04 37.11 -33.54
N ALA A 111 -42.83 36.82 -34.02
CA ALA A 111 -42.35 35.47 -34.23
C ALA A 111 -42.23 34.74 -32.88
N VAL A 112 -43.21 33.90 -32.59
CA VAL A 112 -43.10 32.82 -31.60
C VAL A 112 -42.33 31.68 -32.26
N THR A 113 -41.05 31.51 -31.94
CA THR A 113 -40.31 30.27 -32.23
C THR A 113 -40.39 29.33 -31.01
N PRO A 114 -40.79 28.07 -31.21
CA PRO A 114 -41.03 27.12 -30.12
C PRO A 114 -39.74 26.42 -29.68
N SER A 115 -39.67 26.15 -28.38
CA SER A 115 -39.04 24.99 -27.73
C SER A 115 -37.73 24.48 -28.33
N GLY A 116 -36.60 24.94 -27.77
CA GLY A 116 -35.34 24.21 -27.85
C GLY A 116 -35.50 22.82 -27.23
N VAL A 117 -35.33 21.79 -28.06
CA VAL A 117 -35.09 20.41 -27.65
C VAL A 117 -33.91 20.40 -26.68
N PRO A 118 -33.98 19.73 -25.51
CA PRO A 118 -32.76 19.48 -24.75
C PRO A 118 -31.93 18.51 -25.58
N GLU A 119 -30.90 19.01 -26.27
CA GLU A 119 -29.81 18.16 -26.73
C GLU A 119 -29.38 17.31 -25.54
N ALA A 120 -29.51 15.99 -25.68
CA ALA A 120 -28.88 15.04 -24.79
C ALA A 120 -27.37 15.21 -24.98
N GLY A 121 -26.82 16.23 -24.33
CA GLY A 121 -25.41 16.46 -24.23
C GLY A 121 -24.81 15.20 -23.64
N GLN A 122 -24.14 14.41 -24.49
CA GLN A 122 -23.19 13.43 -24.03
C GLN A 122 -22.22 14.19 -23.13
N ALA A 123 -22.44 14.11 -21.82
CA ALA A 123 -21.56 14.69 -20.83
C ALA A 123 -20.19 14.07 -21.09
N ARG A 124 -19.30 14.81 -21.77
CA ARG A 124 -17.88 14.51 -21.78
C ARG A 124 -17.50 14.46 -20.31
N ARG A 125 -17.25 13.25 -19.82
CA ARG A 125 -16.73 13.05 -18.47
C ARG A 125 -15.30 13.56 -18.50
N ASP A 126 -15.13 14.86 -18.29
CA ASP A 126 -13.81 15.45 -18.13
C ASP A 126 -13.20 14.82 -16.87
N LEU A 127 -12.12 14.06 -17.09
CA LEU A 127 -11.41 13.37 -16.03
C LEU A 127 -10.83 14.41 -15.07
N SER A 128 -11.27 14.37 -13.81
CA SER A 128 -10.72 15.22 -12.76
C SER A 128 -9.25 14.85 -12.51
N ARG A 129 -8.41 15.83 -12.18
CA ARG A 129 -6.98 15.61 -11.87
C ARG A 129 -6.79 14.54 -10.79
N SER A 130 -7.69 14.47 -9.81
CA SER A 130 -7.63 13.45 -8.76
C SER A 130 -8.04 12.05 -9.22
N GLN A 131 -8.85 11.94 -10.28
CA GLN A 131 -9.11 10.66 -10.95
C GLN A 131 -7.87 10.16 -11.67
N ILE A 132 -7.15 11.04 -12.37
CA ILE A 132 -5.90 10.70 -13.05
C ILE A 132 -4.85 10.26 -12.02
N LEU A 133 -4.65 11.03 -10.94
CA LEU A 133 -3.70 10.67 -9.87
C LEU A 133 -4.05 9.34 -9.20
N MET A 134 -5.34 9.10 -8.91
CA MET A 134 -5.79 7.82 -8.35
C MET A 134 -5.55 6.66 -9.32
N ALA A 135 -5.83 6.85 -10.61
CA ALA A 135 -5.61 5.85 -11.64
C ALA A 135 -4.11 5.52 -11.79
N VAL A 136 -3.24 6.53 -11.80
CA VAL A 136 -1.79 6.35 -11.83
C VAL A 136 -1.30 5.61 -10.57
N TRP A 137 -1.78 6.00 -9.39
CA TRP A 137 -1.42 5.32 -8.14
C TRP A 137 -1.83 3.85 -8.15
N LEU A 138 -3.09 3.55 -8.51
CA LEU A 138 -3.61 2.18 -8.62
C LEU A 138 -2.85 1.37 -9.67
N ALA A 139 -2.58 1.95 -10.83
CA ALA A 139 -1.84 1.28 -11.90
C ALA A 139 -0.40 0.94 -11.46
N GLY A 140 0.29 1.86 -10.79
CA GLY A 140 1.63 1.61 -10.26
C GLY A 140 1.64 0.54 -9.18
N ALA A 141 0.72 0.61 -8.21
CA ALA A 141 0.58 -0.41 -7.17
C ALA A 141 0.24 -1.78 -7.77
N ALA A 142 -0.68 -1.84 -8.73
CA ALA A 142 -1.04 -3.08 -9.42
C ALA A 142 0.14 -3.65 -10.22
N ALA A 143 0.87 -2.81 -10.96
CA ALA A 143 2.06 -3.24 -11.71
C ALA A 143 3.13 -3.83 -10.78
N MET A 144 3.39 -3.18 -9.64
CA MET A 144 4.35 -3.65 -8.65
C MET A 144 3.92 -4.98 -8.02
N LEU A 145 2.64 -5.09 -7.62
CA LEU A 145 2.10 -6.34 -7.07
C LEU A 145 2.12 -7.48 -8.10
N LEU A 146 1.77 -7.20 -9.36
CA LEU A 146 1.79 -8.19 -10.43
C LEU A 146 3.22 -8.65 -10.73
N TRP A 147 4.19 -7.72 -10.70
CA TRP A 147 5.60 -8.04 -10.87
C TRP A 147 6.13 -8.94 -9.75
N GLU A 148 5.92 -8.55 -8.49
CA GLU A 148 6.30 -9.33 -7.31
C GLU A 148 5.63 -10.72 -7.32
N LEU A 149 4.33 -10.76 -7.62
CA LEU A 149 3.59 -12.02 -7.73
C LEU A 149 4.14 -12.90 -8.86
N TRP A 150 4.42 -12.32 -10.03
CA TRP A 150 4.99 -13.07 -11.15
C TRP A 150 6.39 -13.61 -10.83
N ALA A 151 7.26 -12.78 -10.25
CA ALA A 151 8.59 -13.19 -9.81
C ALA A 151 8.49 -14.33 -8.77
N HIS A 152 7.60 -14.19 -7.79
CA HIS A 152 7.36 -15.22 -6.78
C HIS A 152 6.80 -16.52 -7.37
N LEU A 153 5.83 -16.45 -8.29
CA LEU A 153 5.26 -17.63 -8.95
C LEU A 153 6.28 -18.31 -9.86
N ARG A 154 7.10 -17.55 -10.58
CA ARG A 154 8.21 -18.08 -11.38
C ARG A 154 9.21 -18.80 -10.49
N PHE A 155 9.58 -18.20 -9.36
CA PHE A 155 10.47 -18.81 -8.38
C PHE A 155 9.89 -20.11 -7.81
N LEU A 156 8.63 -20.10 -7.36
CA LEU A 156 7.95 -21.31 -6.90
C LEU A 156 7.85 -22.39 -7.98
N SER A 157 7.64 -22.01 -9.24
CA SER A 157 7.59 -22.94 -10.36
C SER A 157 8.95 -23.57 -10.63
N TYR A 158 10.04 -22.78 -10.53
CA TYR A 158 11.40 -23.27 -10.57
C TYR A 158 11.65 -24.28 -9.44
N LEU A 159 11.33 -23.90 -8.19
CA LEU A 159 11.49 -24.78 -7.03
C LEU A 159 10.69 -26.07 -7.17
N ARG A 160 9.43 -26.01 -7.59
CA ARG A 160 8.60 -27.21 -7.80
C ARG A 160 9.17 -28.16 -8.84
N ARG A 161 9.85 -27.63 -9.87
CA ARG A 161 10.41 -28.43 -10.96
C ARG A 161 11.76 -29.06 -10.58
N TRP A 162 12.55 -28.37 -9.78
CA TRP A 162 13.95 -28.74 -9.49
C TRP A 162 14.19 -29.19 -8.05
N SER A 163 13.13 -29.32 -7.25
CA SER A 163 13.20 -29.86 -5.89
C SER A 163 12.69 -31.29 -5.79
N SER A 164 13.35 -32.06 -4.93
CA SER A 164 12.95 -33.40 -4.52
C SER A 164 12.98 -33.50 -2.99
N PRO A 165 12.23 -34.43 -2.37
CA PRO A 165 12.37 -34.70 -0.94
C PRO A 165 13.82 -35.05 -0.58
N VAL A 166 14.29 -34.61 0.60
CA VAL A 166 15.53 -35.13 1.17
C VAL A 166 15.33 -36.62 1.46
N THR A 167 16.30 -37.44 1.05
CA THR A 167 16.32 -38.90 1.30
C THR A 167 17.42 -39.31 2.28
N GLU A 168 18.28 -38.40 2.69
CA GLU A 168 19.38 -38.71 3.61
C GLU A 168 18.87 -38.76 5.06
N ASP A 169 18.95 -39.94 5.68
CA ASP A 169 18.43 -40.18 7.03
C ASP A 169 19.06 -39.24 8.07
N ALA A 170 20.37 -39.00 8.00
CA ALA A 170 21.07 -38.12 8.93
C ALA A 170 20.51 -36.68 8.92
N ALA A 171 20.21 -36.14 7.73
CA ALA A 171 19.62 -34.81 7.58
C ALA A 171 18.19 -34.76 8.10
N ILE A 172 17.40 -35.80 7.84
CA ILE A 172 16.02 -35.92 8.34
C ILE A 172 16.00 -36.02 9.87
N HIS A 173 16.89 -36.81 10.46
CA HIS A 173 17.01 -36.94 11.91
C HIS A 173 17.43 -35.62 12.57
N ALA A 174 18.44 -34.95 12.03
CA ALA A 174 18.86 -33.63 12.53
C ALA A 174 17.74 -32.60 12.43
N PHE A 175 17.03 -32.55 11.30
CA PHE A 175 15.88 -31.68 11.09
C PHE A 175 14.75 -31.93 12.10
N ASN A 176 14.39 -33.20 12.31
CA ASN A 176 13.32 -33.55 13.24
C ASN A 176 13.70 -33.22 14.70
N ALA A 177 14.93 -33.55 15.11
CA ALA A 177 15.45 -33.26 16.44
C ALA A 177 15.49 -31.75 16.73
N LEU A 178 15.93 -30.94 15.76
CA LEU A 178 15.88 -29.47 15.88
C LEU A 178 14.45 -28.96 15.94
N GLY A 179 13.53 -29.55 15.17
CA GLY A 179 12.11 -29.22 15.25
C GLY A 179 11.49 -29.54 16.62
N ASP A 180 11.90 -30.64 17.26
CA ASP A 180 11.49 -30.97 18.63
C ASP A 180 12.10 -29.98 19.64
N GLN A 181 13.39 -29.66 19.49
CA GLN A 181 14.08 -28.68 20.35
C GLN A 181 13.43 -27.28 20.27
N LEU A 182 12.90 -26.93 19.11
CA LEU A 182 12.21 -25.67 18.84
C LEU A 182 10.71 -25.70 19.20
N ASP A 183 10.21 -26.82 19.70
CA ASP A 183 8.80 -27.05 20.07
C ASP A 183 7.82 -26.69 18.92
N LEU A 184 8.13 -27.20 17.72
CA LEU A 184 7.32 -26.94 16.53
C LEU A 184 6.13 -27.91 16.42
N ASP A 185 4.92 -27.39 16.56
CA ASP A 185 3.67 -28.13 16.33
C ASP A 185 3.61 -28.75 14.92
N GLU A 186 4.03 -27.97 13.91
CA GLU A 186 4.09 -28.37 12.52
C GLU A 186 5.46 -28.03 11.95
N ARG A 187 6.04 -28.94 11.15
CA ARG A 187 7.33 -28.73 10.51
C ARG A 187 7.17 -28.37 9.03
N PRO A 188 8.00 -27.47 8.48
CA PRO A 188 8.00 -27.19 7.05
C PRO A 188 8.47 -28.42 6.27
N ARG A 189 8.14 -28.50 4.98
CA ARG A 189 8.64 -29.60 4.14
C ARG A 189 10.15 -29.47 3.96
N LEU A 190 10.90 -30.55 4.14
CA LEU A 190 12.33 -30.57 3.88
C LEU A 190 12.61 -31.11 2.47
N LEU A 191 13.19 -30.27 1.62
CA LEU A 191 13.43 -30.56 0.21
C LEU A 191 14.89 -30.25 -0.14
N VAL A 192 15.45 -30.97 -1.11
CA VAL A 192 16.70 -30.61 -1.80
C VAL A 192 16.34 -29.96 -3.12
N CYS A 193 17.02 -28.89 -3.51
CA CYS A 193 16.80 -28.26 -4.81
C CYS A 193 18.10 -28.07 -5.58
N GLN A 194 18.06 -28.42 -6.87
CA GLN A 194 19.15 -28.13 -7.80
C GLN A 194 19.27 -26.62 -8.02
N GLY A 195 20.51 -26.12 -8.11
CA GLY A 195 20.79 -24.71 -8.39
C GLY A 195 20.73 -23.76 -7.19
N LEU A 196 20.29 -24.23 -6.02
CA LEU A 196 20.47 -23.48 -4.76
C LEU A 196 21.89 -23.67 -4.24
N LYS A 197 22.53 -22.56 -3.85
CA LYS A 197 23.87 -22.56 -3.23
C LYS A 197 23.82 -22.55 -1.70
N VAL A 198 22.70 -22.08 -1.15
CA VAL A 198 22.47 -21.92 0.29
C VAL A 198 21.12 -22.50 0.70
N PRO A 199 20.98 -22.96 1.96
CA PRO A 199 19.68 -23.28 2.53
C PRO A 199 18.75 -22.07 2.51
N MET A 200 17.45 -22.30 2.35
CA MET A 200 16.47 -21.22 2.31
C MET A 200 15.07 -21.72 2.65
N LEU A 201 14.35 -20.98 3.49
CA LEU A 201 12.92 -21.12 3.73
C LEU A 201 12.08 -20.42 2.63
N ALA A 202 11.17 -21.16 2.01
CA ALA A 202 10.29 -20.64 0.96
C ALA A 202 8.82 -20.97 1.20
N GLY A 203 7.93 -20.04 0.79
CA GLY A 203 6.49 -20.22 0.74
C GLY A 203 5.76 -19.79 2.01
N ALA A 204 4.82 -18.84 1.90
CA ALA A 204 4.10 -18.29 3.06
C ALA A 204 3.03 -19.27 3.62
N PHE A 205 2.28 -19.95 2.74
CA PHE A 205 1.17 -20.83 3.12
C PHE A 205 1.54 -22.32 3.15
N ARG A 206 2.57 -22.71 2.40
CA ARG A 206 3.10 -24.08 2.36
C ARG A 206 4.61 -24.02 2.50
N PRO A 207 5.11 -23.75 3.71
CA PRO A 207 6.51 -23.50 3.95
C PRO A 207 7.33 -24.76 3.68
N ALA A 208 8.46 -24.56 3.00
CA ALA A 208 9.44 -25.59 2.71
C ALA A 208 10.84 -25.04 2.95
N ILE A 209 11.67 -25.82 3.66
CA ILE A 209 13.10 -25.58 3.77
C ILE A 209 13.77 -26.32 2.63
N LEU A 210 14.51 -25.57 1.82
CA LEU A 210 15.22 -26.04 0.65
C LEU A 210 16.70 -26.10 0.97
N LEU A 211 17.30 -27.27 0.79
CA LEU A 211 18.72 -27.50 0.95
C LEU A 211 19.42 -27.50 -0.42
N PRO A 212 20.64 -26.94 -0.50
CA PRO A 212 21.50 -27.07 -1.68
C PRO A 212 21.94 -28.52 -1.87
N GLN A 213 22.17 -28.94 -3.11
CA GLN A 213 22.69 -30.29 -3.38
C GLN A 213 24.15 -30.42 -2.92
N GLY A 214 24.43 -31.46 -2.13
CA GLY A 214 25.78 -32.00 -1.92
C GLY A 214 26.76 -31.14 -1.11
N SER A 215 26.32 -30.10 -0.40
CA SER A 215 27.25 -29.13 0.19
C SER A 215 27.26 -29.03 1.71
N MET A 216 26.34 -29.68 2.43
CA MET A 216 26.22 -29.51 3.89
C MET A 216 26.05 -30.84 4.62
N SER A 217 26.91 -31.09 5.59
CA SER A 217 26.84 -32.27 6.47
C SER A 217 27.32 -31.90 7.87
N GLY A 218 27.02 -32.72 8.87
CA GLY A 218 27.47 -32.51 10.25
C GLY A 218 26.92 -31.22 10.87
N GLU A 219 27.76 -30.52 11.63
CA GLU A 219 27.37 -29.32 12.39
C GLU A 219 26.93 -28.17 11.50
N ASP A 220 27.56 -27.97 10.34
CA ASP A 220 27.18 -26.90 9.39
C ASP A 220 25.72 -27.05 8.93
N LEU A 221 25.30 -28.28 8.63
CA LEU A 221 23.90 -28.55 8.30
C LEU A 221 22.99 -28.25 9.50
N GLY A 222 23.40 -28.66 10.70
CA GLY A 222 22.66 -28.38 11.94
C GLY A 222 22.46 -26.90 12.20
N PHE A 223 23.51 -26.08 12.08
CA PHE A 223 23.43 -24.63 12.26
C PHE A 223 22.56 -23.94 11.21
N SER A 224 22.70 -24.33 9.93
CA SER A 224 21.83 -23.78 8.89
C SER A 224 20.37 -24.20 9.07
N LEU A 225 20.09 -25.46 9.42
CA LEU A 225 18.72 -25.91 9.69
C LEU A 225 18.13 -25.18 10.91
N LEU A 226 18.92 -24.98 11.98
CA LEU A 226 18.49 -24.23 13.16
C LEU A 226 18.10 -22.79 12.79
N HIS A 227 18.90 -22.13 11.95
CA HIS A 227 18.62 -20.79 11.45
C HIS A 227 17.31 -20.75 10.64
N GLU A 228 17.15 -21.60 9.62
CA GLU A 228 15.95 -21.63 8.78
C GLU A 228 14.68 -22.04 9.55
N LEU A 229 14.79 -23.00 10.48
CA LEU A 229 13.69 -23.40 11.35
C LEU A 229 13.33 -22.29 12.34
N THR A 230 14.29 -21.48 12.77
CA THR A 230 14.03 -20.31 13.62
C THR A 230 13.23 -19.25 12.86
N HIS A 231 13.57 -18.97 11.60
CA HIS A 231 12.75 -18.11 10.73
C HIS A 231 11.31 -18.63 10.59
N TYR A 232 11.17 -19.95 10.39
CA TYR A 232 9.88 -20.60 10.29
C TYR A 232 9.06 -20.44 11.59
N ARG A 233 9.65 -20.76 12.74
CA ARG A 233 9.02 -20.61 14.07
C ARG A 233 8.54 -19.18 14.32
N ARG A 234 9.36 -18.20 13.97
CA ARG A 234 9.09 -16.77 14.16
C ARG A 234 8.11 -16.20 13.12
N ARG A 235 7.75 -16.98 12.09
CA ARG A 235 6.84 -16.57 11.01
C ARG A 235 7.35 -15.34 10.25
N ASP A 236 8.66 -15.21 10.12
CA ASP A 236 9.33 -14.04 9.55
C ASP A 236 8.91 -13.74 8.10
N ILE A 237 8.54 -14.77 7.35
CA ILE A 237 8.01 -14.64 5.99
C ILE A 237 6.76 -13.73 5.91
N TRP A 238 5.93 -13.71 6.96
CA TRP A 238 4.71 -12.89 6.99
C TRP A 238 5.03 -11.42 7.20
N LEU A 239 6.02 -11.10 8.04
CA LEU A 239 6.49 -9.74 8.22
C LEU A 239 7.15 -9.22 6.92
N LYS A 240 8.00 -10.05 6.29
CA LYS A 240 8.60 -9.72 4.99
C LYS A 240 7.53 -9.49 3.91
N LEU A 241 6.50 -10.34 3.85
CA LEU A 241 5.37 -10.19 2.92
C LEU A 241 4.56 -8.91 3.18
N LEU A 242 4.29 -8.59 4.45
CA LEU A 242 3.59 -7.36 4.82
C LEU A 242 4.40 -6.11 4.47
N ALA A 243 5.71 -6.13 4.68
CA ALA A 243 6.60 -5.04 4.29
C ALA A 243 6.63 -4.86 2.77
N ALA A 244 6.68 -5.96 2.00
CA ALA A 244 6.57 -5.92 0.53
C ALA A 244 5.22 -5.36 0.05
N TRP A 245 4.12 -5.74 0.71
CA TRP A 245 2.80 -5.18 0.45
C TRP A 245 2.76 -3.66 0.68
N VAL A 246 3.28 -3.19 1.82
CA VAL A 246 3.41 -1.75 2.09
C VAL A 246 4.26 -1.07 1.03
N ASN A 247 5.42 -1.64 0.67
CA ASN A 247 6.27 -1.10 -0.37
C ASN A 247 5.52 -0.95 -1.70
N ALA A 248 4.70 -1.93 -2.09
CA ALA A 248 3.86 -1.87 -3.28
C ALA A 248 2.81 -0.73 -3.25
N LEU A 249 2.18 -0.49 -2.08
CA LEU A 249 1.22 0.62 -1.93
C LEU A 249 1.89 2.00 -2.03
N TYR A 250 3.14 2.09 -1.57
CA TYR A 250 3.92 3.32 -1.52
C TYR A 250 5.12 3.22 -2.48
N TRP A 251 4.93 2.60 -3.64
CA TRP A 251 6.01 2.30 -4.61
C TRP A 251 6.84 3.53 -5.02
N PHE A 252 6.23 4.71 -4.96
CA PHE A 252 6.84 6.00 -5.28
C PHE A 252 7.72 6.56 -4.15
N ASP A 253 7.62 6.03 -2.93
CA ASP A 253 8.33 6.53 -1.75
C ASP A 253 9.64 5.74 -1.52
N PRO A 254 10.83 6.32 -1.78
CA PRO A 254 12.11 5.63 -1.61
C PRO A 254 12.39 5.16 -0.18
N LEU A 255 11.76 5.77 0.83
CA LEU A 255 11.93 5.34 2.23
C LEU A 255 11.20 4.04 2.53
N MET A 256 10.17 3.68 1.77
CA MET A 256 9.50 2.38 1.91
C MET A 256 10.38 1.26 1.36
N TRP A 257 11.12 1.52 0.28
CA TRP A 257 12.16 0.62 -0.20
C TRP A 257 13.27 0.42 0.84
N TYR A 258 13.68 1.51 1.51
CA TYR A 258 14.66 1.42 2.59
C TYR A 258 14.11 0.68 3.81
N MET A 259 12.83 0.89 4.16
CA MET A 259 12.16 0.16 5.23
C MET A 259 12.21 -1.35 5.01
N VAL A 260 11.94 -1.84 3.79
CA VAL A 260 12.02 -3.29 3.50
C VAL A 260 13.40 -3.84 3.84
N ARG A 261 14.48 -3.14 3.50
CA ARG A 261 15.86 -3.54 3.83
C ARG A 261 16.14 -3.51 5.35
N LEU A 262 15.57 -2.55 6.08
CA LEU A 262 15.68 -2.49 7.53
C LEU A 262 14.92 -3.63 8.22
N VAL A 263 13.72 -3.93 7.72
CA VAL A 263 12.91 -5.07 8.19
C VAL A 263 13.68 -6.37 7.99
N GLU A 264 14.27 -6.58 6.81
CA GLU A 264 15.08 -7.76 6.52
C GLU A 264 16.25 -7.87 7.50
N ARG A 265 17.08 -6.84 7.60
CA ARG A 265 18.23 -6.81 8.54
C ARG A 265 17.82 -7.11 9.99
N ASP A 266 16.77 -6.47 10.47
CA ASP A 266 16.34 -6.65 11.86
C ASP A 266 15.72 -8.02 12.11
N THR A 267 15.11 -8.62 11.07
CA THR A 267 14.58 -9.97 11.09
C THR A 267 15.71 -11.01 11.16
N GLU A 268 16.77 -10.84 10.37
CA GLU A 268 17.97 -11.69 10.41
C GLU A 268 18.64 -11.61 11.80
N LEU A 269 18.87 -10.41 12.32
CA LEU A 269 19.45 -10.23 13.66
C LEU A 269 18.61 -10.87 14.77
N ALA A 270 17.28 -10.84 14.64
CA ALA A 270 16.39 -11.47 15.59
C ALA A 270 16.33 -12.99 15.45
N CYS A 271 16.53 -13.51 14.24
CA CYS A 271 16.67 -14.94 14.00
C CYS A 271 17.94 -15.46 14.67
N ASP A 272 19.08 -14.79 14.43
CA ASP A 272 20.37 -15.15 15.03
C ASP A 272 20.32 -15.09 16.56
N GLU A 273 19.73 -14.03 17.12
CA GLU A 273 19.60 -13.91 18.59
C GLU A 273 18.77 -15.06 19.19
N ASP A 274 17.73 -15.53 18.49
CA ASP A 274 16.91 -16.66 18.92
C ASP A 274 17.61 -18.01 18.72
N ALA A 275 18.33 -18.20 17.62
CA ALA A 275 19.11 -19.41 17.37
C ALA A 275 20.23 -19.57 18.42
N LEU A 276 20.95 -18.49 18.73
CA LEU A 276 22.02 -18.51 19.73
C LEU A 276 21.52 -18.87 21.14
N ARG A 277 20.24 -18.61 21.47
CA ARG A 277 19.66 -19.03 22.78
C ARG A 277 19.58 -20.54 22.96
N LEU A 278 19.56 -21.28 21.86
CA LEU A 278 19.45 -22.74 21.84
C LEU A 278 20.82 -23.42 21.75
N LEU A 279 21.87 -22.63 21.54
CA LEU A 279 23.24 -23.12 21.40
C LEU A 279 24.04 -22.85 22.68
N PRO A 280 24.99 -23.74 23.01
CA PRO A 280 25.99 -23.45 24.03
C PRO A 280 26.92 -22.33 23.55
N ARG A 281 27.52 -21.56 24.46
CA ARG A 281 28.33 -20.37 24.12
C ARG A 281 29.54 -20.73 23.25
N GLU A 282 30.07 -21.93 23.40
CA GLU A 282 31.20 -22.47 22.67
C GLU A 282 30.87 -22.62 21.16
N ALA A 283 29.60 -22.85 20.81
CA ALA A 283 29.13 -23.02 19.44
C ALA A 283 28.85 -21.69 18.71
N TYR A 284 28.87 -20.54 19.40
CA TYR A 284 28.49 -19.24 18.81
C TYR A 284 29.38 -18.85 17.63
N SER A 285 30.69 -19.08 17.75
CA SER A 285 31.66 -18.77 16.69
C SER A 285 31.46 -19.66 15.47
N ALA A 286 31.24 -20.96 15.68
CA ALA A 286 30.99 -21.92 14.61
C ALA A 286 29.69 -21.59 13.87
N TYR A 287 28.61 -21.34 14.60
CA TYR A 287 27.33 -20.87 14.03
C TYR A 287 27.55 -19.62 13.17
N GLY A 288 28.19 -18.58 13.72
CA GLY A 288 28.43 -17.34 12.98
C GLY A 288 29.26 -17.55 11.70
N GLN A 289 30.26 -18.43 11.74
CA GLN A 289 31.04 -18.80 10.56
C GLN A 289 30.20 -19.53 9.50
N THR A 290 29.33 -20.46 9.89
CA THR A 290 28.42 -21.16 8.96
C THR A 290 27.50 -20.16 8.26
N ILE A 291 26.90 -19.21 8.98
CA ILE A 291 26.02 -18.18 8.38
C ILE A 291 26.81 -17.25 7.45
N LEU A 292 27.99 -16.77 7.86
CA LEU A 292 28.83 -15.92 7.00
C LEU A 292 29.28 -16.64 5.72
N THR A 293 29.60 -17.93 5.83
CA THR A 293 29.97 -18.77 4.67
C THR A 293 28.79 -18.95 3.73
N ALA A 294 27.58 -19.13 4.27
CA ALA A 294 26.37 -19.18 3.46
C ALA A 294 26.16 -17.85 2.71
N VAL A 295 26.23 -16.71 3.39
CA VAL A 295 26.09 -15.39 2.75
C VAL A 295 27.13 -15.17 1.65
N ALA A 296 28.38 -15.55 1.86
CA ALA A 296 29.43 -15.47 0.85
C ALA A 296 29.09 -16.32 -0.40
N ARG A 297 28.63 -17.56 -0.20
CA ARG A 297 28.21 -18.47 -1.30
C ARG A 297 27.00 -17.92 -2.07
N ALA A 298 26.08 -17.23 -1.40
CA ALA A 298 24.94 -16.59 -2.05
C ALA A 298 25.39 -15.47 -3.00
N GLN A 299 26.32 -14.61 -2.56
CA GLN A 299 26.85 -13.49 -3.37
C GLN A 299 27.64 -13.96 -4.59
N GLU A 300 28.33 -15.09 -4.51
CA GLU A 300 29.02 -15.70 -5.65
C GLU A 300 28.06 -16.28 -6.71
N GLY A 301 26.76 -16.42 -6.41
CA GLY A 301 25.74 -16.88 -7.35
C GLY A 301 25.03 -15.79 -8.14
N GLU A 302 25.16 -14.53 -7.72
CA GLU A 302 24.55 -13.38 -8.39
C GLU A 302 25.44 -12.77 -9.49
N LYS A 303 26.69 -13.24 -9.62
CA LYS A 303 27.63 -12.86 -10.69
C LYS A 303 27.58 -13.86 -11.85
#